data_AF-H8FPM5-F1
#
_entry.id   AF-H8FPM5-F1
#
_cell.length_a   1.000
_cell.length_b   1.000
_cell.length_c   1.000
_cell.angle_alpha   90.00
_cell.angle_beta   90.00
_cell.angle_gamma   90.00
#
_symmetry.space_group_name_H-M   'P 1'
#
loop_
_entity.id
_entity.type
_entity.pdbx_description
1 polymer ?
#
loop_
_entity_poly.entity_id
_entity_poly.type
_entity_poly.pdbx_seq_one_letter_code
_entity_poly.pdbx_strand_id
1 'polypeptide(L)'
;MTGFKALIPTIQGCPDQDDRHVIAAAYHCHADAIVTFNLKDFPPAALVPYGLETIHPDDFVRYQFDLDLAKVLESVRICRARLKNPPKSINDFLDTLEAQSLPKTVAELRRYSAIL
;
A
#
# COMPACT_ATOMS: atom_id res chain seq x y z
N MET A 1 3.02 -5.94 20.90
CA MET A 1 1.70 -6.47 20.45
C MET A 1 1.79 -7.99 20.37
N THR A 2 1.10 -8.73 21.25
CA THR A 2 1.15 -10.21 21.33
C THR A 2 -0.22 -10.88 21.19
N GLY A 3 -1.32 -10.12 21.15
CA GLY A 3 -2.70 -10.66 21.20
C GLY A 3 -3.15 -11.41 19.94
N PHE A 4 -2.61 -11.07 18.76
CA PHE A 4 -3.09 -11.64 17.50
C PHE A 4 -2.64 -13.09 17.24
N LYS A 5 -1.62 -13.59 17.95
CA LYS A 5 -1.06 -14.94 17.70
C LYS A 5 -2.09 -16.06 17.88
N ALA A 6 -3.05 -15.89 18.78
CA ALA A 6 -4.12 -16.85 19.02
C ALA A 6 -5.12 -16.94 17.85
N LEU A 7 -5.17 -15.92 16.98
CA LEU A 7 -6.06 -15.88 15.81
C LEU A 7 -5.44 -16.58 14.60
N ILE A 8 -4.10 -16.68 14.52
CA ILE A 8 -3.40 -17.31 13.40
C ILE A 8 -3.95 -18.71 13.04
N PRO A 9 -4.11 -19.66 13.99
CA PRO A 9 -4.63 -20.99 13.66
C PRO A 9 -6.11 -21.00 13.24
N THR A 10 -6.86 -19.92 13.52
CA THR A 10 -8.28 -19.82 13.15
C THR A 10 -8.48 -19.23 11.75
N ILE A 11 -7.44 -18.62 11.15
CA ILE A 11 -7.50 -18.10 9.78
C ILE A 11 -7.59 -19.25 8.76
N GLN A 12 -8.63 -19.23 7.93
CA GLN A 12 -8.89 -20.21 6.88
C GLN A 12 -8.86 -19.54 5.50
N GLY A 13 -8.75 -20.34 4.43
CA GLY A 13 -8.85 -19.87 3.05
C GLY A 13 -7.60 -19.17 2.50
N CYS A 14 -6.57 -18.96 3.33
CA CYS A 14 -5.27 -18.43 2.89
C CYS A 14 -4.49 -19.48 2.08
N PRO A 15 -4.02 -19.17 0.86
CA PRO A 15 -3.21 -20.10 0.05
C PRO A 15 -1.89 -20.48 0.72
N ASP A 16 -1.20 -19.50 1.31
CA ASP A 16 -0.02 -19.70 2.15
C ASP A 16 -0.42 -19.68 3.63
N GLN A 17 0.05 -20.67 4.40
CA GLN A 17 -0.23 -20.72 5.83
C GLN A 17 0.58 -19.69 6.61
N ASP A 18 1.77 -19.36 6.11
CA ASP A 18 2.62 -18.38 6.76
C ASP A 18 1.96 -17.00 6.70
N ASP A 19 1.23 -16.63 5.64
CA ASP A 19 0.56 -15.33 5.51
C ASP A 19 -0.63 -15.07 6.44
N ARG A 20 -1.12 -16.10 7.15
CA ARG A 20 -2.23 -15.97 8.12
C ARG A 20 -1.93 -14.95 9.22
N HIS A 21 -0.66 -14.75 9.57
CA HIS A 21 -0.27 -13.77 10.57
C HIS A 21 -0.59 -12.33 10.14
N VAL A 22 -0.56 -12.04 8.83
CA VAL A 22 -0.89 -10.72 8.28
C VAL A 22 -2.39 -10.45 8.45
N ILE A 23 -3.25 -11.43 8.12
CA ILE A 23 -4.71 -11.33 8.30
C ILE A 23 -5.06 -11.19 9.78
N ALA A 24 -4.45 -12.03 10.64
CA ALA A 24 -4.66 -11.97 12.08
C ALA A 24 -4.25 -10.60 12.68
N ALA A 25 -3.13 -10.03 12.22
CA ALA A 25 -2.68 -8.71 12.66
C ALA A 25 -3.61 -7.60 12.16
N ALA A 26 -4.00 -7.64 10.87
CA ALA A 26 -4.91 -6.66 10.29
C ALA A 26 -6.27 -6.65 11.02
N TYR A 27 -6.85 -7.83 11.23
CA TYR A 27 -8.10 -7.99 11.97
C TYR A 27 -7.97 -7.51 13.43
N HIS A 28 -6.90 -7.89 14.12
CA HIS A 28 -6.67 -7.47 15.51
C HIS A 28 -6.49 -5.95 15.65
N CYS A 29 -5.92 -5.30 14.63
CA CYS A 29 -5.74 -3.85 14.58
C CYS A 29 -6.96 -3.10 14.05
N HIS A 30 -8.07 -3.79 13.75
CA HIS A 30 -9.26 -3.20 13.12
C HIS A 30 -8.93 -2.43 11.83
N ALA A 31 -8.03 -2.97 11.02
CA ALA A 31 -7.77 -2.43 9.69
C ALA A 31 -8.94 -2.76 8.76
N ASP A 32 -9.18 -1.90 7.77
CA ASP A 32 -10.18 -2.14 6.72
C ASP A 32 -9.57 -2.89 5.52
N ALA A 33 -8.26 -2.72 5.28
CA ALA A 33 -7.59 -3.31 4.12
C ALA A 33 -6.12 -3.68 4.36
N ILE A 34 -5.66 -4.69 3.64
CA ILE A 34 -4.25 -5.05 3.48
C ILE A 34 -3.75 -4.50 2.15
N VAL A 35 -2.80 -3.56 2.21
CA VAL A 35 -2.18 -2.96 1.01
C VAL A 35 -0.93 -3.76 0.62
N THR A 36 -0.96 -4.46 -0.53
CA THR A 36 0.12 -5.36 -0.94
C THR A 36 0.17 -5.60 -2.45
N PHE A 37 1.36 -5.84 -2.99
CA PHE A 37 1.55 -6.30 -4.38
C PHE A 37 1.11 -7.75 -4.57
N ASN A 38 1.07 -8.53 -3.49
CA ASN A 38 0.81 -9.97 -3.50
C ASN A 38 -0.69 -10.29 -3.37
N LEU A 39 -1.53 -9.69 -4.21
CA LEU A 39 -2.99 -9.81 -4.10
C LEU A 39 -3.49 -11.28 -4.09
N LYS A 40 -2.80 -12.15 -4.85
CA LYS A 40 -3.12 -13.58 -4.94
C LYS A 40 -2.96 -14.33 -3.62
N ASP A 41 -2.10 -13.84 -2.73
CA ASP A 41 -1.82 -14.45 -1.43
C ASP A 41 -2.92 -14.08 -0.41
N PHE A 42 -3.71 -13.04 -0.71
CA PHE A 42 -4.82 -12.55 0.12
C PHE A 42 -6.15 -12.54 -0.66
N PRO A 43 -6.64 -13.70 -1.13
CA PRO A 43 -7.88 -13.76 -1.91
C PRO A 43 -9.09 -13.37 -1.05
N PRO A 44 -10.18 -12.84 -1.64
CA PRO A 44 -11.37 -12.44 -0.91
C PRO A 44 -11.94 -13.53 0.02
N ALA A 45 -11.85 -14.80 -0.38
CA ALA A 45 -12.29 -15.93 0.44
C ALA A 45 -11.59 -16.02 1.81
N ALA A 46 -10.34 -15.55 1.92
CA ALA A 46 -9.58 -15.50 3.16
C ALA A 46 -9.85 -14.23 3.98
N LEU A 47 -10.35 -13.16 3.36
CA LEU A 47 -10.43 -11.82 3.96
C LEU A 47 -11.84 -11.39 4.37
N VAL A 48 -12.85 -11.71 3.55
CA VAL A 48 -14.26 -11.33 3.76
C VAL A 48 -14.79 -11.73 5.16
N PRO A 49 -14.47 -12.91 5.72
CA PRO A 49 -14.91 -13.28 7.07
C PRO A 49 -14.42 -12.34 8.17
N TYR A 50 -13.35 -11.58 7.90
CA TYR A 50 -12.72 -10.64 8.82
C TYR A 50 -13.05 -9.18 8.49
N GLY A 51 -13.92 -8.93 7.50
CA GLY A 51 -14.24 -7.58 7.03
C GLY A 51 -13.05 -6.87 6.37
N LEU A 52 -12.08 -7.63 5.87
CA LEU A 52 -10.87 -7.11 5.24
C LEU A 52 -10.99 -7.13 3.72
N GLU A 53 -10.32 -6.17 3.09
CA GLU A 53 -10.08 -6.17 1.65
C GLU A 53 -8.57 -6.21 1.36
N THR A 54 -8.20 -6.57 0.13
CA THR A 54 -6.82 -6.41 -0.34
C THR A 54 -6.78 -5.35 -1.43
N ILE A 55 -5.80 -4.44 -1.35
CA ILE A 55 -5.68 -3.30 -2.26
C ILE A 55 -4.25 -3.26 -2.80
N HIS A 56 -4.12 -3.08 -4.12
CA HIS A 56 -2.82 -2.87 -4.73
C HIS A 56 -2.23 -1.51 -4.29
N PRO A 57 -0.92 -1.38 -3.98
CA PRO A 57 -0.35 -0.11 -3.51
C PRO A 57 -0.60 1.07 -4.45
N ASP A 58 -0.54 0.84 -5.76
CA ASP A 58 -0.81 1.88 -6.76
C ASP A 58 -2.27 2.37 -6.72
N ASP A 59 -3.22 1.48 -6.46
CA ASP A 59 -4.63 1.83 -6.29
C ASP A 59 -4.87 2.55 -4.97
N PHE A 60 -4.24 2.07 -3.89
CA PHE A 60 -4.32 2.70 -2.59
C PHE A 60 -3.87 4.16 -2.63
N VAL A 61 -2.70 4.44 -3.24
CA VAL A 61 -2.19 5.80 -3.41
C VAL A 61 -3.11 6.62 -4.33
N ARG A 62 -3.66 6.02 -5.40
CA ARG A 62 -4.63 6.69 -6.26
C ARG A 62 -5.86 7.17 -5.48
N TYR A 63 -6.37 6.38 -4.54
CA TYR A 63 -7.51 6.77 -3.70
C TYR A 63 -7.17 7.93 -2.76
N GLN A 64 -5.91 8.06 -2.34
CA GLN A 64 -5.49 9.19 -1.48
C GLN A 64 -5.54 10.53 -2.21
N PHE A 65 -5.36 10.56 -3.54
CA PHE A 65 -5.51 11.80 -4.32
C PHE A 65 -6.94 12.34 -4.26
N ASP A 66 -7.94 11.45 -4.25
CA ASP A 66 -9.35 11.84 -4.14
C ASP A 66 -9.72 12.26 -2.71
N LEU A 67 -9.01 11.71 -1.71
CA LEU A 67 -9.21 12.04 -0.30
C LEU A 67 -8.59 13.38 0.09
N ASP A 68 -7.31 13.61 -0.24
CA ASP A 68 -6.57 14.83 0.08
C ASP A 68 -5.37 15.01 -0.85
N LEU A 69 -5.61 15.62 -2.01
CA LEU A 69 -4.58 15.94 -3.00
C LEU A 69 -3.40 16.73 -2.38
N ALA A 70 -3.68 17.72 -1.53
CA ALA A 70 -2.64 18.59 -0.98
C ALA A 70 -1.66 17.80 -0.11
N LYS A 71 -2.16 16.94 0.78
CA LYS A 71 -1.30 16.09 1.63
C LYS A 71 -0.53 15.05 0.83
N VAL A 72 -1.11 14.51 -0.25
CA VAL A 72 -0.37 13.59 -1.13
C VAL A 72 0.81 14.29 -1.79
N LEU A 73 0.59 15.47 -2.38
CA LEU A 73 1.66 16.25 -3.01
C LEU A 73 2.75 16.64 -2.00
N GLU A 74 2.37 17.07 -0.79
CA GLU A 74 3.31 17.36 0.29
C GLU A 74 4.13 16.13 0.68
N SER A 75 3.47 14.99 0.88
CA SER A 75 4.12 13.72 1.23
C SER A 75 5.12 13.28 0.16
N VAL A 76 4.77 13.42 -1.12
CA VAL A 76 5.65 13.11 -2.24
C VAL A 76 6.89 14.01 -2.25
N ARG A 77 6.73 15.32 -2.06
CA ARG A 77 7.85 16.27 -1.95
C ARG A 77 8.79 15.88 -0.81
N ILE A 78 8.24 15.55 0.35
CA ILE A 78 9.01 15.12 1.54
C ILE A 78 9.76 13.82 1.26
N CYS A 79 9.09 12.81 0.69
CA CYS A 79 9.70 11.53 0.35
C CYS A 79 10.87 11.71 -0.63
N ARG A 80 10.67 12.48 -1.70
CA ARG A 80 11.73 12.78 -2.67
C ARG A 80 12.91 13.50 -2.02
N ALA A 81 12.66 14.52 -1.20
CA ALA A 81 13.71 15.29 -0.51
C ALA A 81 14.52 14.47 0.52
N ARG A 82 13.96 13.37 1.04
CA ARG A 82 14.67 12.43 1.94
C ARG A 82 15.66 11.53 1.20
N LEU A 83 15.47 11.30 -0.10
CA LEU A 83 16.40 10.54 -0.92
C LEU A 83 17.62 11.43 -1.22
N LYS A 84 18.71 11.22 -0.48
CA LYS A 84 19.94 12.03 -0.58
C LYS A 84 21.11 11.30 -1.26
N ASN A 85 21.01 9.97 -1.41
CA ASN A 85 22.10 9.12 -1.91
C ASN A 85 21.57 8.09 -2.93
N PRO A 86 21.44 8.45 -4.23
CA PRO A 86 21.64 9.78 -4.80
C PRO A 86 20.43 10.70 -4.56
N PRO A 87 20.61 12.04 -4.61
CA PRO A 87 19.48 12.95 -4.72
C PRO A 87 18.75 12.70 -6.05
N LYS A 88 17.41 12.71 -6.01
CA LYS A 88 16.58 12.47 -7.20
C LYS A 88 15.94 13.75 -7.71
N SER A 89 16.08 14.01 -9.02
CA SER A 89 15.22 14.96 -9.70
C SER A 89 13.75 14.48 -9.66
N ILE A 90 12.82 15.34 -10.06
CA ILE A 90 11.40 14.96 -10.12
C ILE A 90 11.22 13.79 -11.09
N ASN A 91 11.85 13.86 -12.27
CA ASN A 91 11.77 12.78 -13.26
C ASN A 91 12.39 11.48 -12.74
N ASP A 92 13.59 11.52 -12.17
CA ASP A 92 14.22 10.31 -11.61
C ASP A 92 13.35 9.66 -10.53
N PHE A 93 12.67 10.48 -9.73
CA PHE A 93 11.78 10.00 -8.68
C PHE A 93 10.53 9.35 -9.28
N LEU A 94 9.87 10.00 -10.23
CA LEU A 94 8.70 9.46 -10.91
C LEU A 94 9.02 8.16 -11.66
N ASP A 95 10.15 8.11 -12.36
CA ASP A 95 10.59 6.91 -13.08
C ASP A 95 10.93 5.77 -12.11
N THR A 96 11.40 6.09 -10.90
CA THR A 96 11.59 5.09 -9.83
C THR A 96 10.26 4.53 -9.34
N LEU A 97 9.26 5.37 -9.11
CA LEU A 97 7.92 4.91 -8.71
C LEU A 97 7.28 4.05 -9.80
N GLU A 98 7.44 4.45 -11.06
CA GLU A 98 6.94 3.69 -12.22
C GLU A 98 7.60 2.30 -12.30
N ALA A 99 8.92 2.24 -12.13
CA ALA A 99 9.67 0.97 -12.05
C ALA A 99 9.30 0.11 -10.83
N GLN A 100 8.71 0.70 -9.79
CA GLN A 100 8.17 0.00 -8.62
C GLN A 100 6.69 -0.39 -8.80
N SER A 101 6.20 -0.44 -10.03
CA SER A 101 4.83 -0.82 -10.38
C SER A 101 3.78 0.13 -9.80
N LEU A 102 4.07 1.45 -9.79
CA LEU A 102 3.11 2.51 -9.43
C LEU A 102 2.72 3.43 -10.61
N PRO A 103 2.34 2.89 -11.79
CA PRO A 103 2.08 3.70 -12.99
C PRO A 103 0.88 4.64 -12.85
N LYS A 104 -0.20 4.27 -12.14
CA LYS A 104 -1.38 5.14 -11.95
C LYS A 104 -1.02 6.36 -11.09
N THR A 105 -0.27 6.12 -10.02
CA THR A 105 0.27 7.17 -9.16
C THR A 105 1.15 8.13 -9.96
N VAL A 106 2.06 7.60 -10.77
CA VAL A 106 2.96 8.42 -11.59
C VAL A 106 2.18 9.24 -12.63
N ALA A 107 1.17 8.65 -13.28
CA ALA A 107 0.33 9.36 -14.23
C ALA A 107 -0.36 10.58 -13.60
N GLU A 108 -0.87 10.47 -12.37
CA GLU A 108 -1.45 11.61 -11.65
C GLU A 108 -0.39 12.62 -11.23
N LEU A 109 0.75 12.18 -10.68
CA LEU A 109 1.83 13.07 -10.24
C LEU A 109 2.46 13.87 -11.38
N ARG A 110 2.55 13.30 -12.60
CA ARG A 110 3.10 14.00 -13.76
C ARG A 110 2.33 15.30 -14.07
N ARG A 111 1.03 15.37 -13.72
CA ARG A 111 0.19 16.57 -13.87
C ARG A 111 0.61 17.73 -12.95
N TYR A 112 1.36 17.42 -11.89
CA TYR A 112 1.82 18.37 -10.87
C TYR A 112 3.34 18.51 -10.83
N SER A 113 4.07 18.03 -11.85
CA SER A 113 5.54 18.02 -11.88
C SER A 113 6.19 19.37 -11.59
N ALA A 114 5.54 20.50 -11.90
CA ALA A 114 6.08 21.84 -11.63
C ALA A 114 6.19 22.18 -10.13
N ILE A 115 5.44 21.46 -9.27
CA ILE A 115 5.33 21.73 -7.84
C ILE A 115 5.75 20.54 -6.97
N LEU A 116 6.39 19.52 -7.54
CA LEU A 116 6.92 18.34 -6.82
C LEU A 116 8.39 18.47 -6.39
#